data_AF-A0A523PEF8-F1
#
_entry.id   AF-A0A523PEF8-F1
#
_cell.length_a   1.000
_cell.length_b   1.000
_cell.length_c   1.000
_cell.angle_alpha   90.00
_cell.angle_beta   90.00
_cell.angle_gamma   90.00
#
_symmetry.space_group_name_H-M   'P 1'
#
loop_
_entity.id
_entity.type
_entity.pdbx_description
1 polymer ?
#
loop_
_entity_poly.entity_id
_entity_poly.type
_entity_poly.pdbx_seq_one_letter_code
_entity_poly.pdbx_strand_id
1 'polypeptide(L)'
;MSTAGKGTHRLAQFGGKFLYLLISLLSVFVVYPFFQHKPIGTIVLDILLLAMLGAGIYTVVDKKIPLVIALLLAIPMFGGRWSNYFYTDPVLLEIDYGFGAMFFLFNAIIIISYVLQQKNVTHDMIFGAICGYLLIGLSWAFTYSFVALLEPGSFAMAASGQASQADVLPDFFYYSFVTLTTLGYGDITPVGPFARSLTTLEAVIGQIYLTVLIARLVGVHISQSYAK
;
A
#
# COMPACT_ATOMS: atom_id res chain seq x y z
N MET A 1 -34.70 16.71 29.70
CA MET A 1 -34.97 15.27 29.48
C MET A 1 -34.54 14.93 28.05
N SER A 2 -33.62 13.97 27.91
CA SER A 2 -33.17 13.31 26.67
C SER A 2 -32.30 14.06 25.66
N THR A 3 -30.98 14.06 25.91
CA THR A 3 -29.93 14.14 24.89
C THR A 3 -29.05 12.88 24.99
N ALA A 4 -29.59 11.73 24.60
CA ALA A 4 -28.83 10.48 24.49
C ALA A 4 -29.36 9.70 23.29
N GLY A 5 -28.60 9.68 22.18
CA GLY A 5 -29.01 8.92 21.00
C GLY A 5 -28.19 9.12 19.72
N LYS A 6 -27.33 10.15 19.63
CA LYS A 6 -26.56 10.41 18.38
C LYS A 6 -25.17 9.76 18.31
N GLY A 7 -24.71 9.08 19.37
CA GLY A 7 -23.35 8.52 19.44
C GLY A 7 -23.19 7.11 18.84
N THR A 8 -24.23 6.29 18.89
CA THR A 8 -24.14 4.85 18.54
C THR A 8 -24.35 4.55 17.06
N HIS A 9 -24.97 5.45 16.29
CA HIS A 9 -25.20 5.25 14.85
C HIS A 9 -24.00 5.57 13.95
N ARG A 10 -22.97 6.29 14.44
CA ARG A 10 -21.77 6.62 13.65
C ARG A 10 -20.70 5.53 13.69
N LEU A 11 -20.73 4.64 14.68
CA LEU A 11 -19.73 3.58 14.86
C LEU A 11 -20.01 2.36 13.97
N ALA A 12 -21.26 2.10 13.58
CA ALA A 12 -21.62 1.07 12.61
C ALA A 12 -21.29 1.45 11.14
N GLN A 13 -20.88 2.71 10.90
CA GLN A 13 -20.66 3.25 9.55
C GLN A 13 -19.20 3.08 9.06
N PHE A 14 -18.31 2.54 9.89
CA PHE A 14 -16.92 2.25 9.52
C PHE A 14 -16.68 0.80 9.07
N GLY A 15 -17.60 -0.14 9.39
CA GLY A 15 -17.36 -1.57 9.17
C GLY A 15 -17.30 -2.04 7.73
N GLY A 16 -17.84 -1.25 6.79
CA GLY A 16 -17.65 -1.50 5.38
C GLY A 16 -16.31 -0.97 4.84
N LYS A 17 -15.79 0.14 5.37
CA LYS A 17 -14.75 0.93 4.67
C LYS A 17 -13.43 0.17 4.52
N PHE A 18 -12.95 -0.41 5.63
CA PHE A 18 -11.72 -1.19 5.63
C PHE A 18 -11.90 -2.54 4.92
N LEU A 19 -13.10 -3.12 4.95
CA LEU A 19 -13.39 -4.32 4.20
C LEU A 19 -13.34 -4.05 2.69
N TYR A 20 -13.92 -2.94 2.21
CA TYR A 20 -13.82 -2.52 0.81
C TYR A 20 -12.37 -2.27 0.38
N LEU A 21 -11.58 -1.59 1.21
CA LEU A 21 -10.14 -1.36 0.96
C LEU A 21 -9.36 -2.68 0.94
N LEU A 22 -9.67 -3.60 1.85
CA LEU A 22 -9.02 -4.91 1.90
C LEU A 22 -9.37 -5.75 0.66
N ILE A 23 -10.63 -5.75 0.25
CA ILE A 23 -11.07 -6.47 -0.95
C ILE A 23 -10.38 -5.89 -2.19
N SER A 24 -10.28 -4.56 -2.31
CA SER A 24 -9.58 -3.94 -3.45
C SER A 24 -8.08 -4.20 -3.44
N LEU A 25 -7.45 -4.28 -2.27
CA LEU A 25 -6.05 -4.67 -2.11
C LEU A 25 -5.81 -6.13 -2.52
N LEU A 26 -6.63 -7.05 -2.00
CA LEU A 26 -6.49 -8.47 -2.30
C LEU A 26 -6.84 -8.78 -3.75
N SER A 27 -7.75 -8.03 -4.37
CA SER A 27 -8.06 -8.23 -5.78
C SER A 27 -6.88 -7.93 -6.70
N VAL A 28 -5.91 -7.09 -6.29
CA VAL A 28 -4.67 -6.90 -7.07
C VAL A 28 -3.94 -8.22 -7.27
N PHE A 29 -3.76 -9.00 -6.19
CA PHE A 29 -3.04 -10.28 -6.25
C PHE A 29 -3.77 -11.34 -7.09
N VAL A 30 -5.10 -11.36 -7.03
CA VAL A 30 -5.91 -12.37 -7.71
C VAL A 30 -6.14 -12.01 -9.18
N VAL A 31 -6.43 -10.75 -9.46
CA VAL A 31 -6.87 -10.30 -10.80
C VAL A 31 -5.67 -10.11 -11.73
N TYR A 32 -4.54 -9.61 -11.24
CA TYR A 32 -3.39 -9.28 -12.09
C TYR A 32 -2.87 -10.46 -12.97
N PRO A 33 -2.69 -11.69 -12.44
CA PRO A 33 -2.17 -12.81 -13.24
C PRO A 33 -3.01 -13.16 -14.47
N PHE A 34 -4.33 -12.93 -14.43
CA PHE A 34 -5.22 -13.20 -15.57
C PHE A 34 -5.00 -12.25 -16.74
N PHE A 35 -4.41 -11.09 -16.49
CA PHE A 35 -4.26 -10.02 -17.47
C PHE A 35 -2.80 -9.65 -17.76
N GLN A 36 -1.82 -10.31 -17.11
CA GLN A 36 -0.38 -10.00 -17.22
C GLN A 36 0.18 -10.05 -18.66
N HIS A 37 -0.40 -10.87 -19.54
CA HIS A 37 0.06 -11.02 -20.93
C HIS A 37 -0.66 -10.12 -21.92
N LYS A 38 -1.51 -9.22 -21.45
CA LYS A 38 -2.32 -8.32 -22.29
C LYS A 38 -2.06 -6.86 -21.90
N PRO A 39 -2.12 -5.91 -22.83
CA PRO A 39 -2.08 -4.48 -22.51
C PRO A 39 -3.25 -4.04 -21.61
N ILE A 40 -4.26 -4.91 -21.43
CA ILE A 40 -5.34 -4.69 -20.47
C ILE A 40 -4.88 -4.86 -19.01
N GLY A 41 -3.76 -5.56 -18.76
CA GLY A 41 -3.24 -5.79 -17.41
C GLY A 41 -2.80 -4.51 -16.71
N THR A 42 -2.15 -3.59 -17.42
CA THR A 42 -1.78 -2.27 -16.91
C THR A 42 -3.01 -1.41 -16.63
N ILE A 43 -4.01 -1.42 -17.53
CA ILE A 43 -5.29 -0.74 -17.32
C ILE A 43 -6.02 -1.30 -16.09
N VAL A 44 -6.00 -2.62 -15.90
CA VAL A 44 -6.60 -3.26 -14.73
C VAL A 44 -5.88 -2.84 -13.45
N LEU A 45 -4.53 -2.82 -13.44
CA LEU A 45 -3.77 -2.31 -12.31
C LEU A 45 -4.10 -0.85 -12.02
N ASP A 46 -4.19 0.00 -13.02
CA ASP A 46 -4.51 1.41 -12.85
C ASP A 46 -5.91 1.62 -12.27
N ILE A 47 -6.90 0.87 -12.76
CA ILE A 47 -8.26 0.87 -12.21
C ILE A 47 -8.26 0.43 -10.74
N LEU A 48 -7.48 -0.60 -10.40
CA LEU A 48 -7.35 -1.07 -9.03
C LEU A 48 -6.67 -0.01 -8.13
N LEU A 49 -5.60 0.62 -8.59
CA LEU A 49 -4.94 1.72 -7.89
C LEU A 49 -5.89 2.93 -7.70
N LEU A 50 -6.71 3.25 -8.71
CA LEU A 50 -7.77 4.26 -8.61
C LEU A 50 -8.85 3.89 -7.58
N ALA A 51 -9.28 2.62 -7.56
CA ALA A 51 -10.23 2.13 -6.57
C ALA A 51 -9.65 2.20 -5.15
N MET A 52 -8.36 1.90 -5.00
CA MET A 52 -7.63 2.06 -3.74
C MET A 52 -7.52 3.52 -3.31
N LEU A 53 -7.28 4.45 -4.23
CA LEU A 53 -7.33 5.88 -3.92
C LEU A 53 -8.71 6.29 -3.41
N GLY A 54 -9.78 5.85 -4.08
CA GLY A 54 -11.15 6.13 -3.63
C GLY A 54 -11.41 5.62 -2.22
N ALA A 55 -10.96 4.40 -1.91
CA ALA A 55 -11.09 3.80 -0.59
C ALA A 55 -10.23 4.53 0.47
N GLY A 56 -8.99 4.92 0.13
CA GLY A 56 -8.10 5.72 0.97
C GLY A 56 -8.72 7.07 1.32
N ILE A 57 -9.16 7.84 0.33
CA ILE A 57 -9.85 9.13 0.54
C ILE A 57 -11.11 8.94 1.37
N TYR A 58 -11.89 7.89 1.13
CA TYR A 58 -13.11 7.60 1.90
C TYR A 58 -12.84 7.30 3.38
N THR A 59 -11.66 6.79 3.72
CA THR A 59 -11.22 6.66 5.12
C THR A 59 -10.79 7.99 5.75
N VAL A 60 -10.42 8.98 4.93
CA VAL A 60 -9.84 10.26 5.37
C VAL A 60 -10.83 11.43 5.29
N VAL A 61 -11.97 11.24 4.61
CA VAL A 61 -12.95 12.30 4.25
C VAL A 61 -13.42 13.18 5.41
N ASP A 62 -13.38 12.67 6.63
CA ASP A 62 -13.80 13.41 7.82
C ASP A 62 -12.83 14.53 8.25
N LYS A 63 -11.59 14.55 7.72
CA LYS A 63 -10.57 15.56 8.05
C LYS A 63 -10.08 16.30 6.81
N LYS A 64 -10.19 17.64 6.83
CA LYS A 64 -9.81 18.50 5.69
C LYS A 64 -8.32 18.43 5.33
N ILE A 65 -7.43 18.47 6.32
CA ILE A 65 -5.97 18.51 6.08
C ILE A 65 -5.45 17.22 5.43
N PRO A 66 -5.71 16.02 5.99
CA PRO A 66 -5.15 14.80 5.41
C PRO A 66 -5.78 14.45 4.06
N LEU A 67 -7.02 14.89 3.80
CA LEU A 67 -7.64 14.78 2.48
C LEU A 67 -6.90 15.63 1.44
N VAL A 68 -6.56 16.88 1.77
CA VAL A 68 -5.81 17.76 0.85
C VAL A 68 -4.42 17.19 0.57
N ILE A 69 -3.73 16.67 1.58
CA ILE A 69 -2.41 16.04 1.39
C ILE A 69 -2.53 14.79 0.51
N ALA A 70 -3.51 13.92 0.75
CA ALA A 70 -3.74 12.73 -0.06
C ALA A 70 -4.00 13.10 -1.53
N LEU A 71 -4.82 14.12 -1.79
CA LEU A 71 -5.07 14.61 -3.15
C LEU A 71 -3.83 15.22 -3.79
N LEU A 72 -3.06 16.01 -3.05
CA LEU A 72 -1.82 16.62 -3.53
C LEU A 72 -0.77 15.58 -3.93
N LEU A 73 -0.73 14.43 -3.25
CA LEU A 73 0.15 13.31 -3.60
C LEU A 73 -0.43 12.46 -4.74
N ALA A 74 -1.75 12.26 -4.76
CA ALA A 74 -2.41 11.44 -5.76
C ALA A 74 -2.41 12.05 -7.16
N ILE A 75 -2.69 13.35 -7.29
CA ILE A 75 -2.77 14.03 -8.60
C ILE A 75 -1.52 13.82 -9.45
N PRO A 76 -0.29 14.09 -8.95
CA PRO A 76 0.93 13.87 -9.73
C PRO A 76 1.20 12.38 -10.00
N MET A 77 0.86 11.49 -9.06
CA MET A 77 0.97 10.04 -9.25
C MET A 77 0.09 9.58 -10.43
N PHE A 78 -1.23 9.79 -10.35
CA PHE A 78 -2.16 9.38 -11.42
C PHE A 78 -1.94 10.15 -12.72
N GLY A 79 -1.53 11.42 -12.64
CA GLY A 79 -1.17 12.22 -13.80
C GLY A 79 0.03 11.65 -14.55
N GLY A 80 1.11 11.30 -13.84
CA GLY A 80 2.27 10.63 -14.42
C GLY A 80 1.92 9.28 -15.01
N ARG A 81 1.16 8.46 -14.26
CA ARG A 81 0.68 7.14 -14.71
C ARG A 81 -0.14 7.21 -15.99
N TRP A 82 -1.14 8.09 -16.04
CA TRP A 82 -2.00 8.23 -17.23
C TRP A 82 -1.29 8.86 -18.42
N SER A 83 -0.31 9.73 -18.18
CA SER A 83 0.49 10.32 -19.26
C SER A 83 1.23 9.27 -20.07
N ASN A 84 1.59 8.14 -19.44
CA ASN A 84 2.30 7.03 -20.07
C ASN A 84 1.53 6.41 -21.25
N TYR A 85 0.18 6.48 -21.26
CA TYR A 85 -0.63 6.00 -22.39
C TYR A 85 -0.49 6.84 -23.65
N PHE A 86 -0.08 8.11 -23.52
CA PHE A 86 0.04 9.05 -24.63
C PHE A 86 1.50 9.29 -25.01
N TYR A 87 2.37 9.47 -24.00
CA TYR A 87 3.79 9.79 -24.16
C TYR A 87 4.62 9.10 -23.07
N THR A 88 5.66 8.36 -23.46
CA THR A 88 6.62 7.78 -22.52
C THR A 88 7.73 8.80 -22.23
N ASP A 89 7.52 9.65 -21.23
CA ASP A 89 8.53 10.58 -20.72
C ASP A 89 9.17 10.02 -19.43
N PRO A 90 10.50 9.82 -19.38
CA PRO A 90 11.20 9.36 -18.17
C PRO A 90 10.91 10.22 -16.93
N VAL A 91 10.75 11.54 -17.09
CA VAL A 91 10.51 12.45 -15.95
C VAL A 91 9.12 12.23 -15.34
N LEU A 92 8.13 11.92 -16.18
CA LEU A 92 6.77 11.65 -15.70
C LEU A 92 6.68 10.31 -14.96
N LEU A 93 7.52 9.34 -15.32
CA LEU A 93 7.67 8.07 -14.59
C LEU A 93 8.35 8.26 -13.23
N GLU A 94 9.38 9.11 -13.15
CA GLU A 94 10.01 9.46 -11.86
C GLU A 94 9.00 10.12 -10.91
N ILE A 95 8.17 11.03 -11.43
CA ILE A 95 7.10 11.69 -10.67
C ILE A 95 6.07 10.65 -10.21
N ASP A 96 5.60 9.77 -11.10
CA ASP A 96 4.64 8.71 -10.75
C ASP A 96 5.15 7.84 -9.59
N TYR A 97 6.33 7.23 -9.74
CA TYR A 97 6.86 6.33 -8.73
C TYR A 97 7.19 7.04 -7.41
N GLY A 98 7.79 8.23 -7.48
CA GLY A 98 8.13 9.02 -6.28
C GLY A 98 6.89 9.44 -5.50
N PHE A 99 5.89 10.03 -6.16
CA PHE A 99 4.65 10.45 -5.50
C PHE A 99 3.79 9.27 -5.08
N GLY A 100 3.78 8.17 -5.83
CA GLY A 100 3.09 6.94 -5.47
C GLY A 100 3.64 6.32 -4.18
N ALA A 101 4.98 6.25 -4.04
CA ALA A 101 5.61 5.78 -2.80
C ALA A 101 5.18 6.60 -1.58
N MET A 102 5.17 7.94 -1.71
CA MET A 102 4.73 8.86 -0.66
C MET A 102 3.23 8.75 -0.37
N PHE A 103 2.40 8.60 -1.41
CA PHE A 103 0.95 8.45 -1.28
C PHE A 103 0.59 7.20 -0.48
N PHE A 104 1.15 6.04 -0.84
CA PHE A 104 0.88 4.80 -0.12
C PHE A 104 1.43 4.82 1.31
N LEU A 105 2.63 5.38 1.52
CA LEU A 105 3.20 5.54 2.85
C LEU A 105 2.30 6.43 3.73
N PHE A 106 1.83 7.55 3.19
CA PHE A 106 0.96 8.48 3.91
C PHE A 106 -0.36 7.81 4.31
N ASN A 107 -1.00 7.08 3.40
CA ASN A 107 -2.22 6.33 3.70
C ASN A 107 -1.98 5.23 4.74
N ALA A 108 -0.85 4.51 4.64
CA ALA A 108 -0.46 3.52 5.64
C ALA A 108 -0.32 4.15 7.03
N ILE A 109 0.40 5.27 7.14
CA ILE A 109 0.60 6.00 8.42
C ILE A 109 -0.74 6.43 9.01
N ILE A 110 -1.66 6.97 8.21
CA ILE A 110 -2.99 7.37 8.71
C ILE A 110 -3.76 6.18 9.25
N ILE A 111 -3.85 5.09 8.47
CA ILE A 111 -4.64 3.91 8.84
C ILE A 111 -4.03 3.25 10.08
N ILE A 112 -2.71 3.09 10.13
CA ILE A 112 -2.02 2.54 11.30
C ILE A 112 -2.24 3.44 12.52
N SER A 113 -2.10 4.76 12.37
CA SER A 113 -2.36 5.70 13.47
C SER A 113 -3.80 5.61 13.98
N TYR A 114 -4.77 5.43 13.08
CA TYR A 114 -6.17 5.20 13.44
C TYR A 114 -6.35 3.89 14.22
N VAL A 115 -5.79 2.78 13.72
CA VAL A 115 -5.82 1.46 14.37
C VAL A 115 -5.19 1.52 15.76
N LEU A 116 -4.07 2.23 15.91
CA LEU A 116 -3.36 2.39 17.18
C LEU A 116 -4.10 3.25 18.20
N GLN A 117 -5.06 4.08 17.78
CA GLN A 117 -5.90 4.90 18.67
C GLN A 117 -7.16 4.15 19.15
N GLN A 118 -7.54 3.05 18.50
CA GLN A 118 -8.73 2.29 18.88
C GLN A 118 -8.51 1.52 20.19
N LYS A 119 -9.39 1.76 21.17
CA LYS A 119 -9.34 1.12 22.50
C LYS A 119 -9.99 -0.26 22.54
N ASN A 120 -10.83 -0.58 21.56
CA ASN A 120 -11.55 -1.84 21.49
C ASN A 120 -11.14 -2.63 20.26
N VAL A 121 -10.92 -3.93 20.41
CA VAL A 121 -10.74 -4.83 19.27
C VAL A 121 -12.08 -4.99 18.56
N THR A 122 -12.18 -4.43 17.37
CA THR A 122 -13.33 -4.60 16.46
C THR A 122 -12.84 -5.23 15.15
N HIS A 123 -13.76 -5.80 14.35
CA HIS A 123 -13.41 -6.33 13.03
C HIS A 123 -12.75 -5.26 12.14
N ASP A 124 -13.23 -4.03 12.22
CA ASP A 124 -12.69 -2.86 11.50
C ASP A 124 -11.24 -2.58 11.86
N MET A 125 -10.88 -2.76 13.13
CA MET A 125 -9.49 -2.59 13.59
C MET A 125 -8.58 -3.63 12.94
N ILE A 126 -9.03 -4.88 12.85
CA ILE A 126 -8.26 -5.97 12.23
C ILE A 126 -8.11 -5.71 10.73
N PHE A 127 -9.20 -5.38 10.03
CA PHE A 127 -9.13 -5.06 8.59
C PHE A 127 -8.26 -3.83 8.31
N GLY A 128 -8.37 -2.78 9.12
CA GLY A 128 -7.53 -1.60 9.01
C GLY A 128 -6.04 -1.93 9.21
N ALA A 129 -5.72 -2.80 10.16
CA ALA A 129 -4.34 -3.24 10.37
C ALA A 129 -3.81 -4.03 9.16
N ILE A 130 -4.57 -4.99 8.64
CA ILE A 130 -4.19 -5.74 7.44
C ILE A 130 -4.00 -4.77 6.25
N CYS A 131 -4.91 -3.81 6.06
CA CYS A 131 -4.76 -2.79 5.03
C CYS A 131 -3.47 -1.97 5.20
N GLY A 132 -3.15 -1.56 6.43
CA GLY A 132 -1.92 -0.83 6.74
C GLY A 132 -0.67 -1.61 6.33
N TYR A 133 -0.63 -2.92 6.60
CA TYR A 133 0.47 -3.80 6.20
C TYR A 133 0.61 -3.88 4.67
N LEU A 134 -0.50 -4.07 3.97
CA LEU A 134 -0.49 -4.17 2.50
C LEU A 134 -0.12 -2.84 1.83
N LEU A 135 -0.53 -1.70 2.41
CA LEU A 135 -0.14 -0.37 1.93
C LEU A 135 1.35 -0.09 2.15
N ILE A 136 1.96 -0.63 3.21
CA ILE A 136 3.41 -0.57 3.39
C ILE A 136 4.11 -1.31 2.24
N GLY A 137 3.67 -2.53 1.90
CA GLY A 137 4.22 -3.27 0.75
C GLY A 137 4.09 -2.49 -0.57
N LEU A 138 2.91 -1.91 -0.83
CA LEU A 138 2.75 -1.05 -2.00
C LEU A 138 3.69 0.16 -2.00
N SER A 139 3.88 0.83 -0.86
CA SER A 139 4.84 1.94 -0.77
C SER A 139 6.26 1.51 -1.13
N TRP A 140 6.69 0.32 -0.69
CA TRP A 140 7.99 -0.24 -1.03
C TRP A 140 8.10 -0.62 -2.51
N ALA A 141 7.06 -1.22 -3.10
CA ALA A 141 7.03 -1.53 -4.53
C ALA A 141 7.27 -0.28 -5.40
N PHE A 142 6.62 0.83 -5.08
CA PHE A 142 6.83 2.11 -5.75
C PHE A 142 8.24 2.67 -5.48
N THR A 143 8.74 2.52 -4.26
CA THR A 143 10.11 2.94 -3.89
C THR A 143 11.16 2.19 -4.70
N TYR A 144 11.01 0.88 -4.88
CA TYR A 144 11.95 0.09 -5.70
C TYR A 144 11.86 0.42 -7.17
N SER A 145 10.65 0.65 -7.69
CA SER A 145 10.44 1.10 -9.06
C SER A 145 11.13 2.45 -9.32
N PHE A 146 11.04 3.37 -8.36
CA PHE A 146 11.75 4.65 -8.41
C PHE A 146 13.27 4.48 -8.38
N VAL A 147 13.81 3.63 -7.50
CA VAL A 147 15.25 3.35 -7.42
C VAL A 147 15.78 2.69 -8.69
N ALA A 148 15.02 1.74 -9.26
CA ALA A 148 15.38 1.07 -10.51
C ALA A 148 15.44 2.04 -11.71
N LEU A 149 14.66 3.13 -11.66
CA LEU A 149 14.67 4.19 -12.67
C LEU A 149 15.88 5.11 -12.52
N LEU A 150 16.21 5.51 -11.28
CA LEU A 150 17.36 6.38 -11.00
C LEU A 150 18.71 5.69 -11.16
N GLU A 151 18.79 4.41 -10.79
CA GLU A 151 20.01 3.59 -10.89
C GLU A 151 19.68 2.31 -11.68
N PRO A 152 19.73 2.37 -13.02
CA PRO A 152 19.53 1.19 -13.87
C PRO A 152 20.55 0.10 -13.52
N GLY A 153 20.07 -1.11 -13.29
CA GLY A 153 20.91 -2.24 -12.85
C GLY A 153 21.10 -2.34 -11.34
N SER A 154 20.41 -1.54 -10.53
CA SER A 154 20.36 -1.68 -9.06
C SER A 154 19.72 -2.99 -8.58
N PHE A 155 18.98 -3.68 -9.46
CA PHE A 155 18.39 -5.01 -9.24
C PHE A 155 18.77 -5.99 -10.33
N ALA A 156 19.13 -7.22 -9.95
CA ALA A 156 19.35 -8.33 -10.87
C ALA A 156 18.11 -9.22 -10.88
N MET A 157 17.60 -9.50 -12.09
CA MET A 157 16.36 -10.24 -12.32
C MET A 157 16.65 -11.48 -13.16
N ALA A 158 16.30 -12.66 -12.64
CA ALA A 158 16.66 -13.95 -13.26
C ALA A 158 15.96 -14.22 -14.61
N ALA A 159 14.80 -13.60 -14.86
CA ALA A 159 13.94 -13.91 -15.99
C ALA A 159 13.94 -12.87 -17.13
N SER A 160 14.56 -11.70 -16.96
CA SER A 160 14.50 -10.62 -17.95
C SER A 160 15.86 -10.38 -18.61
N GLY A 161 16.08 -11.00 -19.76
CA GLY A 161 17.02 -10.46 -20.73
C GLY A 161 16.52 -9.07 -21.12
N GLN A 162 17.17 -8.02 -20.60
CA GLN A 162 16.85 -6.61 -20.84
C GLN A 162 15.33 -6.37 -20.87
N ALA A 163 14.68 -6.38 -19.69
CA ALA A 163 13.31 -5.90 -19.57
C ALA A 163 13.21 -4.57 -20.33
N SER A 164 12.45 -4.54 -21.42
CA SER A 164 12.09 -3.29 -22.07
C SER A 164 11.53 -2.39 -20.97
N GLN A 165 11.85 -1.10 -20.99
CA GLN A 165 11.40 -0.06 -20.05
C GLN A 165 9.87 0.07 -19.85
N ALA A 166 9.06 -0.85 -20.40
CA ALA A 166 7.64 -0.98 -20.18
C ALA A 166 7.36 -1.60 -18.80
N ASP A 167 7.13 -0.71 -17.82
CA ASP A 167 6.50 -0.90 -16.50
C ASP A 167 7.05 -2.06 -15.63
N VAL A 168 8.10 -1.76 -14.86
CA VAL A 168 8.71 -2.66 -13.86
C VAL A 168 7.90 -2.77 -12.55
N LEU A 169 6.82 -1.99 -12.41
CA LEU A 169 6.03 -1.94 -11.19
C LEU A 169 5.50 -3.31 -10.73
N PRO A 170 5.01 -4.21 -11.61
CA PRO A 170 4.50 -5.50 -11.18
C PRO A 170 5.57 -6.43 -10.59
N ASP A 171 6.79 -6.38 -11.15
CA ASP A 171 7.93 -7.16 -10.64
C ASP A 171 8.33 -6.67 -9.24
N PHE A 172 8.33 -5.35 -9.03
CA PHE A 172 8.62 -4.76 -7.72
C PHE A 172 7.48 -4.89 -6.72
N PHE A 173 6.24 -4.98 -7.18
CA PHE A 173 5.10 -5.37 -6.34
C PHE A 173 5.34 -6.76 -5.77
N TYR A 174 5.63 -7.74 -6.63
CA TYR A 174 5.97 -9.09 -6.18
C TYR A 174 7.20 -9.11 -5.25
N TYR A 175 8.31 -8.46 -5.64
CA TYR A 175 9.53 -8.41 -4.85
C TYR A 175 9.32 -7.81 -3.45
N SER A 176 8.57 -6.71 -3.36
CA SER A 176 8.25 -6.08 -2.07
C SER A 176 7.49 -7.03 -1.16
N PHE A 177 6.43 -7.69 -1.63
CA PHE A 177 5.68 -8.62 -0.78
C PHE A 177 6.50 -9.84 -0.38
N VAL A 178 7.33 -10.38 -1.28
CA VAL A 178 8.27 -11.48 -0.96
C VAL A 178 9.30 -11.06 0.09
N THR A 179 9.78 -9.82 0.04
CA THR A 179 10.73 -9.25 1.01
C THR A 179 10.06 -8.95 2.35
N LEU A 180 8.94 -8.25 2.34
CA LEU A 180 8.15 -7.84 3.51
C LEU A 180 7.66 -9.04 4.33
N THR A 181 7.35 -10.15 3.65
CA THR A 181 6.96 -11.43 4.27
C THR A 181 8.14 -12.34 4.57
N THR A 182 9.38 -11.91 4.30
CA THR A 182 10.63 -12.65 4.52
C THR A 182 10.72 -13.99 3.77
N LEU A 183 10.01 -14.12 2.66
CA LEU A 183 9.99 -15.33 1.83
C LEU A 183 11.27 -15.46 1.00
N GLY A 184 11.70 -14.37 0.35
CA GLY A 184 13.01 -14.24 -0.28
C GLY A 184 13.38 -15.31 -1.32
N TYR A 185 12.57 -15.52 -2.37
CA TYR A 185 12.85 -16.53 -3.41
C TYR A 185 14.16 -16.31 -4.18
N GLY A 186 14.66 -15.08 -4.27
CA GLY A 186 15.95 -14.74 -4.88
C GLY A 186 15.93 -14.65 -6.41
N ASP A 187 14.75 -14.59 -7.01
CA ASP A 187 14.52 -14.34 -8.44
C ASP A 187 14.71 -12.87 -8.84
N ILE A 188 14.42 -11.94 -7.92
CA ILE A 188 14.80 -10.54 -7.97
C ILE A 188 15.74 -10.27 -6.79
N THR A 189 16.92 -9.71 -7.04
CA THR A 189 17.93 -9.48 -6.01
C THR A 189 18.49 -8.06 -6.05
N PRO A 190 18.65 -7.39 -4.90
CA PRO A 190 19.21 -6.04 -4.84
C PRO A 190 20.73 -6.12 -4.94
N VAL A 191 21.31 -5.50 -5.97
CA VAL A 191 22.77 -5.45 -6.18
C VAL A 191 23.34 -4.09 -5.83
N GLY A 192 22.60 -3.00 -6.06
CA GLY A 192 23.01 -1.64 -5.75
C GLY A 192 23.04 -1.36 -4.25
N PRO A 193 23.91 -0.46 -3.76
CA PRO A 193 24.05 -0.16 -2.33
C PRO A 193 22.77 0.41 -1.72
N PHE A 194 22.06 1.28 -2.44
CA PHE A 194 20.77 1.83 -2.01
C PHE A 194 19.68 0.75 -1.99
N ALA A 195 19.56 -0.03 -3.06
CA ALA A 195 18.60 -1.14 -3.16
C ALA A 195 18.77 -2.14 -2.00
N ARG A 196 20.00 -2.51 -1.64
CA ARG A 196 20.30 -3.41 -0.52
C ARG A 196 19.88 -2.83 0.82
N SER A 197 20.20 -1.56 1.05
CA SER A 197 19.85 -0.88 2.31
C SER A 197 18.34 -0.78 2.48
N LEU A 198 17.62 -0.41 1.41
CA LEU A 198 16.16 -0.32 1.40
C LEU A 198 15.49 -1.68 1.59
N THR A 199 15.97 -2.72 0.90
CA THR A 199 15.49 -4.11 1.07
C THR A 199 15.64 -4.59 2.50
N THR A 200 16.81 -4.31 3.10
CA THR A 200 17.05 -4.67 4.51
C THR A 200 16.09 -3.92 5.44
N LEU A 201 15.85 -2.64 5.18
CA LEU A 201 14.94 -1.82 5.96
C LEU A 201 13.48 -2.31 5.84
N GLU A 202 13.03 -2.66 4.63
CA GLU A 202 11.70 -3.24 4.40
C GLU A 202 11.52 -4.53 5.20
N ALA A 203 12.48 -5.46 5.13
CA ALA A 203 12.40 -6.73 5.84
C ALA A 203 12.28 -6.53 7.36
N VAL A 204 13.06 -5.60 7.91
CA VAL A 204 12.99 -5.23 9.34
C VAL A 204 11.63 -4.61 9.68
N ILE A 205 11.13 -3.68 8.87
CA ILE A 205 9.82 -3.05 9.08
C ILE A 205 8.69 -4.10 9.01
N GLY A 206 8.74 -5.03 8.07
CA GLY A 206 7.75 -6.10 7.93
C GLY A 206 7.64 -6.96 9.20
N GLN A 207 8.78 -7.36 9.77
CA GLN A 207 8.83 -8.17 10.99
C GLN A 207 8.39 -7.39 12.23
N ILE A 208 8.85 -6.14 12.39
CA ILE A 208 8.45 -5.28 13.51
C ILE A 208 6.94 -5.01 13.46
N TYR A 209 6.41 -4.71 12.26
CA TYR A 209 4.99 -4.44 12.07
C TYR A 209 4.14 -5.62 12.56
N LEU A 210 4.44 -6.83 12.07
CA LEU A 210 3.68 -8.03 12.41
C LEU A 210 3.72 -8.31 13.91
N THR A 211 4.92 -8.22 14.51
CA THR A 211 5.14 -8.49 15.93
C THR A 211 4.39 -7.49 16.82
N VAL A 212 4.53 -6.19 16.55
CA VAL A 212 3.88 -5.13 17.32
C VAL A 212 2.36 -5.20 17.19
N LEU A 213 1.85 -5.47 15.98
CA LEU A 213 0.42 -5.56 15.73
C LEU A 213 -0.21 -6.71 16.52
N ILE A 214 0.38 -7.91 16.46
CA ILE A 214 -0.13 -9.09 17.18
C ILE A 214 -0.09 -8.85 18.69
N ALA A 215 1.05 -8.36 19.21
CA ALA A 215 1.19 -8.06 20.64
C ALA A 215 0.12 -7.08 21.13
N ARG A 216 -0.17 -6.03 20.33
CA ARG A 216 -1.21 -5.05 20.64
C ARG A 216 -2.61 -5.67 20.60
N LEU A 217 -2.95 -6.43 19.57
CA LEU A 217 -4.26 -7.07 19.43
C LEU A 217 -4.55 -7.99 20.61
N VAL A 218 -3.59 -8.82 21.00
CA VAL A 218 -3.68 -9.72 22.15
C VAL A 218 -3.81 -8.93 23.45
N GLY A 219 -2.97 -7.90 23.65
CA GLY A 219 -3.01 -7.07 24.85
C GLY A 219 -4.36 -6.37 25.07
N VAL A 220 -4.94 -5.81 24.00
CA VAL A 220 -6.27 -5.18 24.08
C VAL A 220 -7.36 -6.23 24.33
N HIS A 221 -7.31 -7.39 23.65
CA HIS A 221 -8.31 -8.46 23.84
C HIS A 221 -8.33 -9.00 25.27
N ILE A 222 -7.15 -9.21 25.87
CA ILE A 222 -7.02 -9.65 27.26
C ILE A 222 -7.57 -8.58 28.20
N SER A 223 -7.18 -7.31 28.02
CA SER A 223 -7.69 -6.19 28.84
C SER A 223 -9.22 -6.05 28.77
N GLN A 224 -9.83 -6.30 27.61
CA GLN A 224 -11.28 -6.28 27.46
C GLN A 224 -11.97 -7.45 28.15
N SER A 225 -11.34 -8.63 28.14
CA SER A 225 -11.90 -9.84 28.75
C SER A 225 -11.97 -9.72 30.28
N TYR A 226 -11.02 -9.01 30.90
CA TYR A 226 -11.03 -8.72 32.34
C TYR A 226 -12.00 -7.59 32.75
N ALA A 227 -12.47 -6.78 31.80
CA ALA A 227 -13.39 -5.67 32.06
C ALA A 227 -14.87 -6.06 31.95
N LYS A 228 -15.17 -7.30 31.55
CA LYS A 228 -16.51 -7.91 31.55
C LYS A 228 -16.69 -8.79 32.78
#